data_AF-A0A060CGK8-F1
#
_entry.id   AF-A0A060CGK8-F1
#
_cell.length_a   1.000
_cell.length_b   1.000
_cell.length_c   1.000
_cell.angle_alpha   90.00
_cell.angle_beta   90.00
_cell.angle_gamma   90.00
#
_symmetry.space_group_name_H-M   'P 1'
#
loop_
_entity.id
_entity.type
_entity.pdbx_description
1 polymer ?
#
loop_
_entity_poly.entity_id
_entity_poly.type
_entity_poly.pdbx_seq_one_letter_code
_entity_poly.pdbx_strand_id
1 'polypeptide(L)'
;VWDPHRREPHETTARRRSPPPCGSARILEAMASGLPCISTPVCGIPEILRQEYLADYDDYISIADKIERFINNPALMEQASEQNIQTALRFTSEKLQKKRILFIKD
;
A
#
# COMPACT_ATOMS: atom_id res chain seq x y z
N VAL A 1 12.52 -15.50 11.81
CA VAL A 1 12.04 -15.94 13.13
C VAL A 1 12.13 -14.73 14.05
N TRP A 2 11.01 -14.24 14.54
CA TRP A 2 10.93 -13.07 15.42
C TRP A 2 11.38 -13.49 16.82
N ASP A 3 12.31 -12.73 17.43
CA ASP A 3 12.88 -13.01 18.75
C ASP A 3 12.54 -11.85 19.73
N PRO A 4 11.75 -12.11 20.79
CA PRO A 4 11.30 -11.08 21.72
C PRO A 4 12.39 -10.52 22.65
N HIS A 5 13.60 -11.10 22.67
CA HIS A 5 14.69 -10.66 23.56
C HIS A 5 15.78 -9.85 22.87
N ARG A 6 15.68 -9.65 21.55
CA ARG A 6 16.61 -8.79 20.82
C ARG A 6 16.30 -7.31 21.09
N ARG A 7 16.86 -6.76 22.18
CA ARG A 7 16.98 -5.30 22.34
C ARG A 7 18.14 -4.84 21.44
N GLU A 8 17.80 -4.19 20.33
CA GLU A 8 18.80 -3.52 19.48
C GLU A 8 19.53 -2.48 20.34
N PRO A 9 20.89 -2.53 20.43
CA PRO A 9 21.62 -1.49 21.12
C PRO A 9 21.41 -0.16 20.37
N HIS A 10 21.27 0.91 21.15
CA HIS A 10 21.19 2.29 20.71
C HIS A 10 22.50 2.68 19.99
N GLU A 11 22.66 2.21 18.76
CA GLU A 11 23.85 2.49 17.95
C GLU A 11 23.68 3.82 17.23
N THR A 12 24.34 4.82 17.81
CA THR A 12 24.69 6.14 17.27
C THR A 12 25.62 6.04 16.06
N THR A 13 25.21 5.32 15.02
CA THR A 13 25.86 5.40 13.70
C THR A 13 24.77 5.35 12.64
N ALA A 14 24.40 6.52 12.13
CA ALA A 14 23.53 6.65 10.97
C ALA A 14 24.23 6.07 9.72
N ARG A 15 24.32 4.74 9.63
CA ARG A 15 24.36 4.08 8.32
C ARG A 15 23.08 4.57 7.65
N ARG A 16 23.20 5.39 6.59
CA ARG A 16 22.09 5.67 5.69
C ARG A 16 21.62 4.34 5.11
N ARG A 17 20.80 3.59 5.86
CA ARG A 17 19.88 2.64 5.26
C ARG A 17 19.08 3.53 4.33
N SER A 18 19.21 3.31 3.02
CA SER A 18 18.26 3.90 2.07
C SER A 18 16.88 3.68 2.68
N PRO A 19 16.04 4.72 2.77
CA PRO A 19 14.69 4.53 3.28
C PRO A 19 14.10 3.33 2.54
N PRO A 20 13.47 2.37 3.26
CA PRO A 20 12.92 1.20 2.61
C PRO A 20 12.08 1.69 1.42
N PRO A 21 12.25 1.08 0.21
CA PRO A 21 11.56 1.57 -0.97
C PRO A 21 10.08 1.64 -0.61
N CYS A 22 9.52 2.84 -0.63
CA CYS A 22 8.15 3.10 -0.20
C CYS A 22 7.14 2.69 -1.29
N GLY A 23 7.41 1.54 -1.93
CA GLY A 23 6.87 1.17 -3.22
C GLY A 23 5.38 0.82 -3.15
N SER A 24 4.58 1.61 -3.88
CA SER A 24 3.19 1.29 -4.23
C SER A 24 3.03 -0.04 -4.96
N ALA A 25 4.10 -0.64 -5.48
CA ALA A 25 4.10 -1.96 -6.11
C ALA A 25 3.48 -3.05 -5.22
N ARG A 26 3.81 -3.08 -3.92
CA ARG A 26 3.26 -4.07 -2.98
C ARG A 26 1.75 -3.90 -2.78
N ILE A 27 1.28 -2.65 -2.79
CA ILE A 27 -0.16 -2.35 -2.72
C ILE A 27 -0.84 -2.78 -4.02
N LEU A 28 -0.25 -2.48 -5.18
CA LEU A 28 -0.81 -2.91 -6.47
C LEU A 28 -0.86 -4.44 -6.62
N GLU A 29 0.13 -5.17 -6.10
CA GLU A 29 0.14 -6.64 -6.06
C GLU A 29 -0.98 -7.20 -5.18
N ALA A 30 -1.17 -6.62 -3.99
CA ALA A 30 -2.27 -6.98 -3.09
C ALA A 30 -3.64 -6.66 -3.74
N MET A 31 -3.76 -5.49 -4.37
CA MET A 31 -4.96 -5.08 -5.09
C MET A 31 -5.30 -6.01 -6.26
N ALA A 32 -4.30 -6.42 -7.06
CA ALA A 32 -4.49 -7.37 -8.15
C ALA A 32 -4.93 -8.75 -7.67
N SER A 33 -4.61 -9.10 -6.41
CA SER A 33 -5.05 -10.33 -5.75
C SER A 33 -6.44 -10.21 -5.12
N GLY A 34 -7.14 -9.08 -5.29
CA GLY A 34 -8.46 -8.84 -4.72
C GLY A 34 -8.45 -8.61 -3.21
N LEU A 35 -7.33 -8.21 -2.62
CA LEU A 35 -7.25 -7.96 -1.18
C LEU A 35 -7.67 -6.52 -0.85
N PRO A 36 -8.47 -6.29 0.21
CA PRO A 36 -8.65 -4.95 0.74
C PRO A 36 -7.29 -4.41 1.22
N CYS A 37 -7.04 -3.13 0.98
CA CYS A 37 -5.76 -2.48 1.28
C CYS A 37 -5.99 -1.31 2.22
N ILE A 38 -5.14 -1.20 3.26
CA ILE A 38 -5.05 -0.04 4.16
C ILE A 38 -3.60 0.42 4.12
N SER A 39 -3.36 1.72 4.06
CA SER A 39 -2.01 2.25 4.03
C SER A 39 -1.93 3.71 4.46
N THR A 40 -0.73 4.28 4.47
CA THR A 40 -0.48 5.69 4.75
C THR A 40 -0.41 6.51 3.46
N PRO A 41 -0.67 7.83 3.49
CA PRO A 41 -0.76 8.66 2.28
C PRO A 41 0.62 9.07 1.73
N VAL A 42 1.51 8.11 1.51
CA VAL A 42 2.89 8.35 1.01
C VAL A 42 3.12 7.66 -0.33
N CYS A 43 4.13 8.11 -1.08
CA CYS A 43 4.66 7.42 -2.27
C CYS A 43 3.63 7.03 -3.35
N GLY A 44 2.77 8.00 -3.71
CA GLY A 44 1.76 7.84 -4.76
C GLY A 44 0.58 6.95 -4.38
N ILE A 45 0.56 6.39 -3.15
CA ILE A 45 -0.57 5.60 -2.66
C ILE A 45 -1.90 6.39 -2.68
N PRO A 46 -1.94 7.71 -2.36
CA PRO A 46 -3.17 8.49 -2.52
C PRO A 46 -3.76 8.51 -3.93
N GLU A 47 -2.97 8.22 -4.98
CA GLU A 47 -3.44 8.17 -6.36
C GLU A 47 -4.19 6.86 -6.70
N ILE A 48 -3.95 5.80 -5.92
CA ILE A 48 -4.48 4.45 -6.19
C ILE A 48 -5.42 3.94 -5.10
N LEU A 49 -5.32 4.44 -3.86
CA LEU A 49 -6.13 3.99 -2.74
C LEU A 49 -7.09 5.10 -2.30
N ARG A 50 -8.35 4.74 -2.05
CA ARG A 50 -9.39 5.67 -1.59
C ARG A 50 -9.03 6.26 -0.22
N GLN A 51 -9.37 7.53 -0.02
CA GLN A 51 -9.05 8.26 1.20
C GLN A 51 -9.59 7.60 2.48
N GLU A 52 -10.76 6.96 2.40
CA GLU A 52 -11.36 6.23 3.53
C GLU A 52 -10.55 5.01 4.00
N TYR A 53 -9.61 4.52 3.18
CA TYR A 53 -8.70 3.43 3.51
C TYR A 53 -7.27 3.91 3.81
N LEU A 54 -7.06 5.23 3.86
CA LEU A 54 -5.82 5.83 4.32
C LEU A 54 -5.86 6.07 5.83
N ALA A 55 -4.71 5.90 6.48
CA ALA A 55 -4.49 6.27 7.87
C ALA A 55 -3.21 7.11 7.98
N ASP A 56 -3.13 8.00 8.96
CA ASP A 56 -1.92 8.78 9.19
C ASP A 56 -0.80 7.89 9.75
N TYR A 57 0.45 8.33 9.57
CA TYR A 57 1.65 7.52 9.83
C TYR A 57 1.75 6.98 11.27
N ASP A 58 1.24 7.72 12.25
CA ASP A 58 1.25 7.34 13.67
C ASP A 58 -0.12 6.94 14.22
N ASP A 59 -1.14 6.84 13.36
CA ASP A 59 -2.52 6.55 13.76
C ASP A 59 -2.84 5.06 13.64
N TYR A 60 -2.23 4.25 14.51
CA TYR A 60 -2.44 2.81 14.55
C TYR A 60 -3.86 2.42 14.99
N ILE A 61 -4.55 3.29 15.74
CA ILE A 61 -5.94 3.09 16.14
C ILE A 61 -6.83 3.10 14.90
N SER A 62 -6.67 4.11 14.05
CA SER A 62 -7.40 4.22 12.79
C SER A 62 -7.11 3.09 11.79
N ILE A 63 -5.92 2.48 11.86
CA ILE A 63 -5.64 1.24 11.10
C ILE A 63 -6.42 0.06 11.69
N ALA A 64 -6.39 -0.13 13.02
CA ALA A 64 -7.11 -1.20 13.70
C ALA A 64 -8.62 -1.12 13.45
N ASP A 65 -9.21 0.06 13.57
CA ASP A 65 -10.63 0.32 13.31
C ASP A 65 -11.03 -0.04 11.87
N LYS A 66 -10.17 0.27 10.89
CA LYS A 66 -10.40 -0.10 9.49
C LYS A 66 -10.31 -1.61 9.27
N ILE A 67 -9.36 -2.28 9.91
CA ILE A 67 -9.25 -3.75 9.87
C ILE A 67 -10.50 -4.38 10.46
N GLU A 68 -10.93 -3.93 11.65
CA GLU A 68 -12.15 -4.39 12.31
C GLU A 68 -13.38 -4.15 11.43
N ARG A 69 -13.48 -2.98 10.79
CA ARG A 69 -14.57 -2.65 9.86
C ARG A 69 -14.62 -3.62 8.68
N PHE A 70 -13.49 -4.05 8.13
CA PHE A 70 -13.48 -5.07 7.09
C PHE A 70 -13.92 -6.43 7.62
N ILE A 71 -13.36 -6.87 8.75
CA ILE A 71 -13.70 -8.17 9.37
C ILE A 71 -15.21 -8.27 9.66
N ASN A 72 -15.81 -7.19 10.15
CA ASN A 72 -17.22 -7.16 10.54
C ASN A 72 -18.18 -6.82 9.39
N ASN A 73 -17.69 -6.52 8.18
CA ASN A 73 -18.53 -6.17 7.04
C ASN A 73 -18.04 -6.84 5.73
N PRO A 74 -18.45 -8.11 5.49
CA PRO A 74 -18.05 -8.85 4.29
C PRO A 74 -18.43 -8.16 2.97
N ALA A 75 -19.58 -7.49 2.91
CA ALA A 75 -20.00 -6.75 1.73
C ALA A 75 -19.06 -5.57 1.41
N LEU A 76 -18.56 -4.88 2.45
CA LEU A 76 -17.54 -3.85 2.29
C LEU A 76 -16.21 -4.43 1.78
N MET A 77 -15.81 -5.61 2.27
CA MET A 77 -14.61 -6.31 1.77
C MET A 77 -14.75 -6.66 0.29
N GLU A 78 -15.89 -7.20 -0.13
CA GLU A 78 -16.16 -7.54 -1.53
C GLU A 78 -16.13 -6.30 -2.42
N GLN A 79 -16.75 -5.21 -1.98
CA GLN A 79 -16.69 -3.94 -2.70
C GLN A 79 -15.25 -3.41 -2.82
N ALA A 80 -14.47 -3.46 -1.74
CA ALA A 80 -13.08 -3.02 -1.75
C ALA A 80 -12.21 -3.92 -2.64
N SER A 81 -12.46 -5.24 -2.63
CA SER A 81 -11.79 -6.22 -3.49
C SER A 81 -11.99 -5.90 -4.97
N GLU A 82 -13.24 -5.72 -5.40
CA GLU A 82 -13.58 -5.39 -6.79
C GLU A 82 -12.92 -4.07 -7.21
N GLN A 83 -13.04 -3.02 -6.39
CA GLN A 83 -12.43 -1.72 -6.67
C GLN A 83 -10.90 -1.78 -6.78
N ASN A 84 -10.27 -2.62 -5.96
CA ASN A 84 -8.84 -2.82 -5.97
C ASN A 84 -8.37 -3.56 -7.23
N ILE A 85 -9.09 -4.61 -7.66
CA ILE A 85 -8.81 -5.30 -8.93
C ILE A 85 -8.94 -4.33 -10.10
N GLN A 86 -10.04 -3.57 -10.17
CA GLN A 86 -10.24 -2.56 -11.22
C GLN A 86 -9.14 -1.50 -11.21
N THR A 87 -8.67 -1.10 -10.04
CA THR A 87 -7.55 -0.17 -9.91
C THR A 87 -6.26 -0.76 -10.45
N ALA A 88 -5.89 -1.97 -10.03
CA ALA A 88 -4.67 -2.65 -10.46
C ALA A 88 -4.63 -2.85 -11.98
N LEU A 89 -5.77 -3.14 -12.61
CA LEU A 89 -5.89 -3.25 -14.07
C LEU A 89 -5.51 -1.96 -14.83
N ARG A 90 -5.51 -0.78 -14.19
CA ARG A 90 -5.03 0.47 -14.80
C ARG A 90 -3.51 0.56 -14.89
N PHE A 91 -2.80 -0.24 -14.11
CA PHE A 91 -1.34 -0.21 -13.95
C PHE A 91 -0.65 -1.47 -14.50
N THR A 92 -1.28 -2.18 -15.44
CA THR A 92 -0.64 -3.33 -16.10
C THR A 92 0.63 -2.91 -16.84
N SER A 93 1.59 -3.83 -16.95
CA SER A 93 2.87 -3.59 -17.64
C SER A 93 2.67 -3.04 -19.06
N GLU A 94 1.67 -3.56 -19.79
CA GLU A 94 1.31 -3.10 -21.13
C GLU A 94 0.88 -1.63 -21.14
N LYS A 95 -0.02 -1.22 -20.24
CA LYS A 95 -0.50 0.17 -20.14
C LYS A 95 0.63 1.11 -19.74
N LEU A 96 1.47 0.71 -18.78
CA LEU A 96 2.60 1.51 -18.32
C LEU A 96 3.68 1.63 -19.41
N GLN A 97 3.95 0.57 -20.16
CA GLN A 97 4.90 0.60 -21.28
C GLN A 97 4.41 1.53 -22.38
N LYS A 98 3.12 1.47 -22.75
CA LYS A 98 2.52 2.40 -23.72
C LYS A 98 2.68 3.86 -23.30
N LYS A 99 2.36 4.19 -22.03
CA LYS A 99 2.54 5.54 -21.48
C LYS A 99 4.00 6.00 -21.51
N ARG A 100 4.93 5.11 -21.17
CA ARG A 100 6.37 5.42 -21.17
C ARG A 100 6.90 5.69 -22.57
N ILE A 101 6.49 4.90 -23.56
CA ILE A 101 6.89 5.09 -24.97
C ILE A 101 6.34 6.42 -25.49
N LEU A 102 5.08 6.77 -25.16
CA LEU A 102 4.48 8.04 -25.55
C LEU A 102 5.29 9.22 -24.99
N PHE A 103 5.57 9.20 -23.68
CA PHE A 103 6.33 10.26 -23.01
C PHE A 103 7.75 10.49 -23.56
N ILE A 104 8.44 9.45 -24.05
CA ILE A 104 9.79 9.58 -24.63
C ILE A 104 9.77 10.14 -26.06
N LYS A 105 8.65 9.98 -26.76
CA LYS A 105 8.51 10.43 -28.15
C LYS A 105 8.09 11.90 -28.25
N ASP A 106 7.55 12.46 -27.16
CA ASP A 106 7.27 13.88 -26.99
C ASP A 106 8.56 14.65 -26.64
#